data_AF-A0A5B7SNY6-F1
#
_entry.id   AF-A0A5B7SNY6-F1
#
_cell.length_a   1.000
_cell.length_b   1.000
_cell.length_c   1.000
_cell.angle_alpha   90.00
_cell.angle_beta   90.00
_cell.angle_gamma   90.00
#
_symmetry.space_group_name_H-M   'P 1'
#
loop_
_entity.id
_entity.type
_entity.pdbx_description
1 polymer ?
#
loop_
_entity_poly.entity_id
_entity_poly.type
_entity_poly.pdbx_seq_one_letter_code
_entity_poly.pdbx_strand_id
1 'polypeptide(L)'
;MNAYLIYLIIGLVCLAIGYFLGNYIQNLKTKSSQSALEERELQLRGNLSVLETKLMDSEDYKSQLQREKEALGNQIVRYEADMENLQLKNREQKEEVEKLQEKFTKEFENLANKILEEKSLKFTERNEKNIKDILSPLNEKIQLFEKKVEESQKENISIHSALREQLLNLQTQNLKITQEAENLTKALKGDSKMQGNWGELVLERVLEKSGLEKDREYTVQQSFTLADGSRVLPDVIIHLPDGKKMVVDSKVSLTDYERYINAEDELKDKFLKDHINSLRRHVDQLSAKKYEDLYEMESPDFVLMFVPIEPAFAIAINNDNSLYNKAFEKNIVIVTPSTLLATLRTIDSMWNNEKQQRNAIEIARQAGALYDKFEGFVSDLTKVGKKMDDAKDEYKGAMNKLVEGRGNIVTSIEKLKKMGAKAKKSIPEPILKRAQDSDLLADEKGAAEEPRLNL
;
A
#
# COMPACT_ATOMS: atom_id res chain seq x y z
N MET A 1 127.76 -42.55 4.25
CA MET A 1 126.33 -42.77 4.53
C MET A 1 125.54 -41.96 3.51
N ASN A 2 124.83 -42.64 2.61
CA ASN A 2 124.42 -42.09 1.30
C ASN A 2 123.26 -41.09 1.40
N ALA A 3 123.46 -39.87 0.87
CA ALA A 3 122.45 -38.82 0.76
C ALA A 3 121.16 -39.30 0.05
N TYR A 4 121.26 -40.29 -0.85
CA TYR A 4 120.12 -40.91 -1.53
C TYR A 4 119.10 -41.57 -0.58
N LEU A 5 119.51 -42.12 0.56
CA LEU A 5 118.60 -42.77 1.51
C LEU A 5 117.71 -41.74 2.23
N ILE A 6 118.26 -40.55 2.52
CA ILE A 6 117.53 -39.45 3.17
C ILE A 6 116.45 -38.91 2.22
N TYR A 7 116.77 -38.71 0.94
CA TYR A 7 115.78 -38.25 -0.04
C TYR A 7 114.63 -39.26 -0.25
N LEU A 8 114.90 -40.56 -0.17
CA LEU A 8 113.88 -41.61 -0.31
C LEU A 8 112.94 -41.64 0.90
N ILE A 9 113.47 -41.48 2.12
CA ILE A 9 112.67 -41.38 3.35
C ILE A 9 111.80 -40.11 3.31
N ILE A 10 112.35 -38.95 2.90
CA ILE A 10 111.59 -37.71 2.76
C ILE A 10 110.47 -37.87 1.72
N GLY A 11 110.74 -38.52 0.58
CA GLY A 11 109.73 -38.83 -0.43
C GLY A 11 108.58 -39.70 0.11
N LEU A 12 108.90 -40.74 0.89
CA LEU A 12 107.90 -41.60 1.54
C LEU A 12 107.06 -40.85 2.58
N VAL A 13 107.69 -40.00 3.40
CA VAL A 13 106.98 -39.18 4.38
C VAL A 13 106.06 -38.18 3.69
N CYS A 14 106.51 -37.52 2.62
CA CYS A 14 105.67 -36.62 1.82
C CYS A 14 104.49 -37.35 1.15
N LEU A 15 104.68 -38.59 0.66
CA LEU A 15 103.60 -39.41 0.11
C LEU A 15 102.60 -39.84 1.19
N ALA A 16 103.06 -40.21 2.38
CA ALA A 16 102.20 -40.57 3.51
C ALA A 16 101.38 -39.37 4.00
N ILE A 17 102.00 -38.19 4.10
CA ILE A 17 101.33 -36.94 4.46
C ILE A 17 100.33 -36.54 3.36
N GLY A 18 100.71 -36.64 2.09
CA GLY A 18 99.83 -36.35 0.95
C GLY A 18 98.61 -37.29 0.89
N TYR A 19 98.81 -38.58 1.14
CA TYR A 19 97.71 -39.56 1.23
C TYR A 19 96.79 -39.27 2.41
N PHE A 20 97.34 -38.95 3.59
CA PHE A 20 96.54 -38.64 4.78
C PHE A 20 95.75 -37.33 4.61
N LEU A 21 96.39 -36.27 4.09
CA LEU A 21 95.72 -35.00 3.77
C LEU A 21 94.67 -35.18 2.68
N GLY A 22 94.95 -35.95 1.63
CA GLY A 22 93.99 -36.26 0.58
C GLY A 22 92.75 -36.97 1.12
N ASN A 23 92.94 -37.99 1.96
CA ASN A 23 91.84 -38.74 2.57
C ASN A 23 91.05 -37.89 3.58
N TYR A 24 91.72 -37.01 4.32
CA TYR A 24 91.10 -36.07 5.26
C TYR A 24 90.24 -35.02 4.53
N ILE A 25 90.75 -34.42 3.45
CA ILE A 25 90.02 -33.47 2.62
C ILE A 25 88.84 -34.16 1.92
N GLN A 26 89.01 -35.39 1.44
CA GLN A 26 87.93 -36.16 0.84
C GLN A 26 86.81 -36.46 1.85
N ASN A 27 87.14 -36.87 3.07
CA ASN A 27 86.16 -37.08 4.14
C ASN A 27 85.42 -35.78 4.52
N LEU A 28 86.12 -34.64 4.58
CA LEU A 28 85.48 -33.35 4.84
C LEU A 28 84.52 -32.95 3.71
N LYS A 29 84.91 -33.17 2.45
CA LYS A 29 84.06 -32.88 1.28
C LYS A 29 82.83 -33.79 1.24
N THR A 30 83.00 -35.09 1.51
CA THR A 30 81.89 -36.05 1.58
C THR A 30 80.93 -35.71 2.71
N LYS A 31 81.45 -35.36 3.90
CA LYS A 31 80.62 -34.96 5.04
C LYS A 31 79.85 -33.66 4.79
N SER A 32 80.48 -32.66 4.16
CA SER A 32 79.81 -31.42 3.74
C SER A 32 78.74 -31.66 2.68
N SER A 33 78.99 -32.50 1.67
CA SER A 33 77.97 -32.86 0.68
C SER A 33 76.81 -33.66 1.28
N GLN A 34 77.09 -34.54 2.24
CA GLN A 34 76.07 -35.30 2.96
C GLN A 34 75.19 -34.40 3.83
N SER A 35 75.77 -33.44 4.56
CA SER A 35 74.99 -32.45 5.32
C SER A 35 74.15 -31.54 4.43
N ALA A 36 74.66 -31.14 3.26
CA ALA A 36 73.88 -30.36 2.29
C ALA A 36 72.70 -31.16 1.68
N LEU A 37 72.89 -32.49 1.51
CA LEU A 37 71.81 -33.40 1.08
C LEU A 37 70.75 -33.57 2.18
N GLU A 38 71.15 -33.74 3.43
CA GLU A 38 70.25 -33.84 4.58
C GLU A 38 69.43 -32.56 4.78
N GLU A 39 70.06 -31.39 4.65
CA GLU A 39 69.37 -30.10 4.73
C GLU A 39 68.33 -29.93 3.60
N ARG A 40 68.68 -30.34 2.38
CA ARG A 40 67.76 -30.32 1.23
C ARG A 40 66.61 -31.32 1.40
N GLU A 41 66.87 -32.49 1.96
CA GLU A 41 65.82 -33.47 2.28
C GLU A 41 64.85 -32.90 3.32
N LEU A 42 65.36 -32.24 4.36
CA LEU A 42 64.56 -31.63 5.41
C LEU A 42 63.71 -30.46 4.87
N GLN A 43 64.27 -29.63 3.99
CA GLN A 43 63.52 -28.58 3.28
C GLN A 43 62.42 -29.16 2.38
N LEU A 44 62.72 -30.23 1.62
CA LEU A 44 61.73 -30.89 0.77
C LEU A 44 60.59 -31.50 1.59
N ARG A 45 60.89 -32.13 2.74
CA ARG A 45 59.86 -32.63 3.66
C ARG A 45 59.00 -31.51 4.24
N GLY A 46 59.62 -30.38 4.61
CA GLY A 46 58.89 -29.19 5.07
C GLY A 46 57.94 -28.65 4.00
N ASN A 47 58.41 -28.52 2.76
CA ASN A 47 57.59 -28.08 1.64
C ASN A 47 56.46 -29.05 1.32
N LEU A 48 56.70 -30.37 1.39
CA LEU A 48 55.68 -31.40 1.23
C LEU A 48 54.59 -31.28 2.28
N SER A 49 54.95 -31.11 3.56
CA SER A 49 53.99 -30.94 4.65
C SER A 49 53.11 -29.69 4.48
N VAL A 50 53.71 -28.57 4.05
CA VAL A 50 52.96 -27.34 3.75
C VAL A 50 52.02 -27.54 2.55
N LEU A 51 52.47 -28.27 1.52
CA LEU A 51 51.66 -28.54 0.34
C LEU A 51 50.50 -29.49 0.65
N GLU A 52 50.73 -30.52 1.48
CA GLU A 52 49.69 -31.42 1.98
C GLU A 52 48.64 -30.65 2.78
N THR A 53 49.07 -29.74 3.67
CA THR A 53 48.14 -28.90 4.44
C THR A 53 47.28 -28.03 3.53
N LYS A 54 47.89 -27.35 2.55
CA LYS A 54 47.16 -26.53 1.55
C LYS A 54 46.20 -27.35 0.70
N LEU A 55 46.57 -28.58 0.35
CA LEU A 55 45.69 -29.48 -0.39
C LEU A 55 44.47 -29.87 0.44
N MET A 56 44.69 -30.20 1.72
CA MET A 56 43.63 -30.55 2.66
C MET A 56 42.66 -29.37 2.89
N ASP A 57 43.19 -28.15 3.08
CA ASP A 57 42.39 -26.93 3.21
C ASP A 57 41.56 -26.66 1.93
N SER A 58 42.16 -26.88 0.75
CA SER A 58 41.46 -26.70 -0.52
C SER A 58 40.37 -27.75 -0.75
N GLU A 59 40.58 -28.99 -0.29
CA GLU A 59 39.57 -30.05 -0.36
C GLU A 59 38.40 -29.77 0.59
N ASP A 60 38.68 -29.27 1.80
CA ASP A 60 37.63 -28.89 2.73
C ASP A 60 36.82 -27.69 2.21
N TYR A 61 37.50 -26.66 1.68
CA TYR A 61 36.83 -25.52 1.05
C TYR A 61 35.92 -25.95 -0.11
N LYS A 62 36.38 -26.89 -0.95
CA LYS A 62 35.57 -27.45 -2.04
C LYS A 62 34.35 -28.23 -1.50
N SER A 63 34.52 -28.99 -0.41
CA SER A 63 33.41 -29.69 0.24
C SER A 63 32.37 -28.72 0.80
N GLN A 64 32.82 -27.63 1.45
CA GLN A 64 31.93 -26.59 1.99
C GLN A 64 31.15 -25.90 0.87
N LEU A 65 31.84 -25.50 -0.20
CA LEU A 65 31.21 -24.84 -1.35
C LEU A 65 30.17 -25.74 -2.03
N GLN A 66 30.43 -27.05 -2.09
CA GLN A 66 29.49 -28.01 -2.66
C GLN A 66 28.23 -28.17 -1.78
N ARG A 67 28.38 -28.20 -0.46
CA ARG A 67 27.23 -28.21 0.48
C ARG A 67 26.41 -26.92 0.39
N GLU A 68 27.07 -25.77 0.28
CA GLU A 68 26.39 -24.48 0.14
C GLU A 68 25.62 -24.39 -1.18
N LYS A 69 26.21 -24.87 -2.27
CA LYS A 69 25.54 -24.97 -3.58
C LYS A 69 24.30 -25.87 -3.52
N GLU A 70 24.38 -27.02 -2.85
CA GLU A 70 23.23 -27.91 -2.65
C GLU A 70 22.15 -27.25 -1.78
N ALA A 71 22.53 -26.53 -0.72
CA ALA A 71 21.60 -25.79 0.13
C ALA A 71 20.87 -24.66 -0.64
N LEU A 72 21.62 -23.88 -1.43
CA LEU A 72 21.07 -22.85 -2.31
C LEU A 72 20.15 -23.45 -3.38
N GLY A 73 20.53 -24.57 -3.99
CA GLY A 73 19.70 -25.30 -4.95
C GLY A 73 18.35 -25.72 -4.33
N ASN A 74 18.36 -26.25 -3.12
CA ASN A 74 17.15 -26.62 -2.39
C ASN A 74 16.28 -25.40 -2.04
N GLN A 75 16.88 -24.26 -1.72
CA GLN A 75 16.14 -23.01 -1.48
C GLN A 75 15.48 -22.49 -2.75
N ILE A 76 16.17 -22.52 -3.89
CA ILE A 76 15.61 -22.10 -5.19
C ILE A 76 14.39 -22.93 -5.54
N VAL A 77 14.48 -24.27 -5.45
CA VAL A 77 13.35 -25.17 -5.72
C VAL A 77 12.17 -24.87 -4.79
N ARG A 78 12.42 -24.55 -3.52
CA ARG A 78 11.36 -24.17 -2.58
C ARG A 78 10.72 -22.84 -2.96
N TYR A 79 11.50 -21.83 -3.33
CA TYR A 79 10.96 -20.53 -3.75
C TYR A 79 10.19 -20.62 -5.07
N GLU A 80 10.62 -21.45 -6.02
CA GLU A 80 9.87 -21.70 -7.25
C GLU A 80 8.51 -22.34 -6.96
N ALA A 81 8.46 -23.34 -6.08
CA ALA A 81 7.20 -23.96 -5.65
C ALA A 81 6.28 -22.98 -4.91
N ASP A 82 6.82 -22.15 -4.02
CA ASP A 82 6.03 -21.12 -3.31
C ASP A 82 5.47 -20.08 -4.29
N MET A 83 6.26 -19.67 -5.29
CA MET A 83 5.85 -18.71 -6.32
C MET A 83 4.74 -19.27 -7.22
N GLU A 84 4.85 -20.54 -7.63
CA GLU A 84 3.81 -21.21 -8.43
C GLU A 84 2.49 -21.32 -7.65
N ASN A 85 2.57 -21.68 -6.37
CA ASN A 85 1.40 -21.74 -5.49
C ASN A 85 0.75 -20.36 -5.30
N LEU A 86 1.57 -19.32 -5.12
CA LEU A 86 1.08 -17.94 -5.00
C LEU A 86 0.40 -17.44 -6.28
N GLN A 87 0.92 -17.82 -7.45
CA GLN A 87 0.29 -17.52 -8.75
C GLN A 87 -1.04 -18.26 -8.92
N LEU A 88 -1.09 -19.54 -8.53
CA LEU A 88 -2.32 -20.34 -8.58
C LEU A 88 -3.41 -19.69 -7.71
N LYS A 89 -3.06 -19.33 -6.47
CA LYS A 89 -3.99 -18.70 -5.53
C LYS A 89 -4.49 -17.34 -6.00
N ASN A 90 -3.62 -16.54 -6.62
CA ASN A 90 -4.02 -15.26 -7.24
C ASN A 90 -5.02 -15.47 -8.40
N ARG A 91 -4.80 -16.51 -9.22
CA ARG A 91 -5.72 -16.83 -10.32
C ARG A 91 -7.07 -17.29 -9.80
N GLU A 92 -7.08 -18.16 -8.80
CA GLU A 92 -8.31 -18.62 -8.14
C GLU A 92 -9.10 -17.46 -7.53
N GLN A 93 -8.42 -16.54 -6.83
CA GLN A 93 -9.06 -15.33 -6.27
C GLN A 93 -9.66 -14.44 -7.37
N LYS A 94 -8.97 -14.28 -8.51
CA LYS A 94 -9.51 -13.52 -9.65
C LYS A 94 -10.78 -14.15 -10.21
N GLU A 95 -10.78 -15.47 -10.42
CA GLU A 95 -11.95 -16.20 -10.91
C GLU A 95 -13.12 -16.15 -9.91
N GLU A 96 -12.83 -16.19 -8.60
CA GLU A 96 -13.85 -16.07 -7.56
C GLU A 96 -14.50 -14.68 -7.56
N VAL A 97 -13.70 -13.62 -7.73
CA VAL A 97 -14.19 -12.23 -7.86
C VAL A 97 -15.06 -12.06 -9.12
N GLU A 98 -14.64 -12.61 -10.27
CA GLU A 98 -15.43 -12.57 -11.51
C GLU A 98 -16.77 -13.30 -11.35
N LYS A 99 -16.78 -14.50 -10.76
CA LYS A 99 -18.01 -15.25 -10.47
C LYS A 99 -18.92 -14.52 -9.50
N LEU A 100 -18.35 -13.88 -8.47
CA LEU A 100 -19.12 -13.11 -7.50
C LEU A 100 -19.77 -11.88 -8.17
N GLN A 101 -19.04 -11.21 -9.07
CA GLN A 101 -19.55 -10.08 -9.84
C GLN A 101 -20.68 -10.51 -10.79
N GLU A 102 -20.52 -11.63 -11.50
CA GLU A 102 -21.57 -12.18 -12.37
C GLU A 102 -22.82 -12.57 -11.57
N LYS A 103 -22.65 -13.16 -10.39
CA LYS A 103 -23.74 -13.51 -9.48
C LYS A 103 -24.47 -12.26 -8.98
N PHE A 104 -23.75 -11.21 -8.57
CA PHE A 104 -24.36 -9.95 -8.14
C PHE A 104 -25.13 -9.27 -9.27
N THR A 105 -24.60 -9.25 -10.49
CA THR A 105 -25.32 -8.69 -11.65
C THR A 105 -26.62 -9.45 -11.92
N LYS A 106 -26.59 -10.79 -11.89
CA LYS A 106 -27.79 -11.62 -12.06
C LYS A 106 -28.79 -11.47 -10.93
N GLU A 107 -28.35 -11.39 -9.67
CA GLU A 107 -29.24 -11.16 -8.54
C GLU A 107 -29.85 -9.76 -8.57
N PHE A 108 -29.08 -8.75 -8.98
CA PHE A 108 -29.58 -7.39 -9.16
C PHE A 108 -30.60 -7.29 -10.29
N GLU A 109 -30.32 -7.90 -11.45
CA GLU A 109 -31.24 -7.96 -12.59
C GLU A 109 -32.55 -8.67 -12.22
N ASN A 110 -32.46 -9.82 -11.54
CA ASN A 110 -33.64 -10.54 -11.05
C ASN A 110 -34.43 -9.74 -10.02
N LEU A 111 -33.76 -9.05 -9.08
CA LEU A 111 -34.41 -8.21 -8.09
C LEU A 111 -35.08 -7.00 -8.73
N ALA A 112 -34.42 -6.36 -9.70
CA ALA A 112 -34.97 -5.24 -10.47
C ALA A 112 -36.21 -5.68 -11.27
N ASN A 113 -36.14 -6.80 -11.98
CA ASN A 113 -37.27 -7.35 -12.73
C ASN A 113 -38.43 -7.75 -11.80
N LYS A 114 -38.13 -8.38 -10.65
CA LYS A 114 -39.14 -8.79 -9.67
C LYS A 114 -39.83 -7.59 -9.02
N ILE A 115 -39.09 -6.54 -8.69
CA ILE A 115 -39.65 -5.27 -8.19
C ILE A 115 -40.49 -4.58 -9.28
N LEU A 116 -40.06 -4.63 -10.54
CA LEU A 116 -40.80 -4.07 -11.67
C LEU A 116 -42.12 -4.83 -11.93
N GLU A 117 -42.10 -6.16 -11.93
CA GLU A 117 -43.28 -6.99 -12.16
C GLU A 117 -44.29 -6.93 -11.00
N GLU A 118 -43.80 -7.01 -9.76
CA GLU A 118 -44.64 -7.00 -8.56
C GLU A 118 -45.35 -5.65 -8.35
N LYS A 119 -44.77 -4.55 -8.87
CA LYS A 119 -45.37 -3.21 -8.87
C LYS A 119 -46.18 -2.89 -10.13
N SER A 120 -45.85 -3.44 -11.30
CA SER A 120 -46.62 -3.24 -12.54
C SER A 120 -47.98 -3.95 -12.53
N LEU A 121 -48.09 -5.14 -11.92
CA LEU A 121 -49.34 -5.94 -11.94
C LEU A 121 -50.52 -5.32 -11.17
N LYS A 122 -50.30 -4.30 -10.34
CA LYS A 122 -51.36 -3.58 -9.58
C LYS A 122 -51.69 -2.19 -10.11
N PHE A 123 -51.10 -1.74 -11.22
CA PHE A 123 -50.98 -0.29 -11.47
C PHE A 123 -51.11 0.15 -12.94
N THR A 124 -51.96 -0.49 -13.75
CA THR A 124 -51.98 -0.23 -15.21
C THR A 124 -53.19 0.57 -15.66
N GLU A 125 -52.91 1.80 -16.15
CA GLU A 125 -53.17 2.27 -17.53
C GLU A 125 -53.12 3.80 -17.64
N ARG A 126 -53.23 4.56 -16.54
CA ARG A 126 -53.26 6.04 -16.60
C ARG A 126 -51.96 6.76 -16.18
N ASN A 127 -50.97 6.05 -15.64
CA ASN A 127 -49.79 6.66 -15.00
C ASN A 127 -48.48 6.60 -15.82
N GLU A 128 -48.46 5.92 -16.97
CA GLU A 128 -47.26 5.69 -17.78
C GLU A 128 -46.60 7.00 -18.26
N LYS A 129 -47.42 8.01 -18.57
CA LYS A 129 -46.94 9.32 -19.04
C LYS A 129 -46.34 10.17 -17.92
N ASN A 130 -46.89 10.10 -16.71
CA ASN A 130 -46.40 10.87 -15.55
C ASN A 130 -45.17 10.22 -14.90
N ILE A 131 -45.03 8.89 -14.97
CA ILE A 131 -43.89 8.17 -14.41
C ILE A 131 -42.63 8.34 -15.26
N LYS A 132 -42.74 8.46 -16.59
CA LYS A 132 -41.59 8.71 -17.46
C LYS A 132 -40.88 10.02 -17.11
N ASP A 133 -41.64 11.06 -16.79
CA ASP A 133 -41.12 12.36 -16.38
C ASP A 133 -40.48 12.35 -14.97
N ILE A 134 -40.90 11.42 -14.10
CA ILE A 134 -40.35 11.26 -12.73
C ILE A 134 -39.14 10.32 -12.70
N LEU A 135 -39.10 9.29 -13.56
CA LEU A 135 -38.00 8.33 -13.65
C LEU A 135 -36.86 8.79 -14.55
N SER A 136 -37.10 9.68 -15.52
CA SER A 136 -36.05 10.22 -16.38
C SER A 136 -34.92 10.91 -15.58
N PRO A 137 -35.21 11.75 -14.57
CA PRO A 137 -34.17 12.34 -13.72
C PRO A 137 -33.39 11.30 -12.90
N LEU A 138 -34.03 10.21 -12.48
CA LEU A 138 -33.37 9.13 -11.74
C LEU A 138 -32.43 8.34 -12.67
N ASN A 139 -32.88 8.02 -13.89
CA ASN A 139 -32.08 7.34 -14.90
C ASN A 139 -30.88 8.20 -15.33
N GLU A 140 -31.07 9.51 -15.54
CA GLU A 140 -29.99 10.45 -15.79
C GLU A 140 -29.00 10.52 -14.61
N LYS A 141 -29.48 10.52 -13.36
CA LYS A 141 -28.63 10.53 -12.16
C LYS A 141 -27.84 9.22 -12.02
N ILE A 142 -28.43 8.07 -12.35
CA ILE A 142 -27.75 6.77 -12.34
C ILE A 142 -26.70 6.71 -13.44
N GLN A 143 -27.00 7.16 -14.67
CA GLN A 143 -26.01 7.26 -15.74
C GLN A 143 -24.88 8.24 -15.40
N LEU A 144 -25.19 9.37 -14.76
CA LEU A 144 -24.19 10.31 -14.25
C LEU A 144 -23.33 9.67 -13.16
N PHE A 145 -23.92 8.89 -12.27
CA PHE A 145 -23.20 8.18 -11.22
C PHE A 145 -22.30 7.09 -11.81
N GLU A 146 -22.81 6.26 -12.72
CA GLU A 146 -22.07 5.21 -13.44
C GLU A 146 -20.90 5.81 -14.21
N LYS A 147 -21.15 6.91 -14.94
CA LYS A 147 -20.08 7.66 -15.63
C LYS A 147 -19.06 8.23 -14.66
N LYS A 148 -19.47 8.71 -13.49
CA LYS A 148 -18.57 9.27 -12.47
C LYS A 148 -17.75 8.18 -11.76
N VAL A 149 -18.31 6.98 -11.62
CA VAL A 149 -17.60 5.79 -11.14
C VAL A 149 -16.59 5.32 -12.18
N GLU A 150 -16.96 5.24 -13.46
CA GLU A 150 -16.01 4.94 -14.55
C GLU A 150 -14.91 6.00 -14.67
N GLU A 151 -15.25 7.29 -14.60
CA GLU A 151 -14.29 8.39 -14.60
C GLU A 151 -13.36 8.29 -13.37
N SER A 152 -13.88 7.98 -12.19
CA SER A 152 -13.08 7.78 -10.98
C SER A 152 -12.17 6.55 -11.08
N GLN A 153 -12.61 5.46 -11.70
CA GLN A 153 -11.76 4.30 -11.96
C GLN A 153 -10.64 4.61 -12.96
N LYS A 154 -10.96 5.33 -14.04
CA LYS A 154 -9.96 5.81 -15.02
C LYS A 154 -8.99 6.79 -14.37
N GLU A 155 -9.47 7.68 -13.53
CA GLU A 155 -8.65 8.61 -12.75
C GLU A 155 -7.74 7.86 -11.77
N ASN A 156 -8.23 6.84 -11.07
CA ASN A 156 -7.41 5.97 -10.21
C ASN A 156 -6.32 5.23 -11.01
N ILE A 157 -6.64 4.66 -12.17
CA ILE A 157 -5.65 4.00 -13.04
C ILE A 157 -4.60 5.00 -13.53
N SER A 158 -5.04 6.21 -13.90
CA SER A 158 -4.16 7.32 -14.30
C SER A 158 -3.25 7.76 -13.14
N ILE A 159 -3.79 7.90 -11.92
CA ILE A 159 -3.04 8.23 -10.71
C ILE A 159 -2.01 7.13 -10.42
N HIS A 160 -2.36 5.85 -10.54
CA HIS A 160 -1.41 4.75 -10.35
C HIS A 160 -0.31 4.73 -11.43
N SER A 161 -0.64 5.05 -12.68
CA SER A 161 0.34 5.19 -13.75
C SER A 161 1.27 6.39 -13.53
N ALA A 162 0.72 7.54 -13.16
CA ALA A 162 1.46 8.75 -12.82
C ALA A 162 2.33 8.54 -11.57
N LEU A 163 1.83 7.79 -10.57
CA LEU A 163 2.60 7.40 -9.39
C LEU A 163 3.77 6.51 -9.78
N ARG A 164 3.55 5.51 -10.66
CA ARG A 164 4.63 4.66 -11.19
C ARG A 164 5.68 5.48 -11.95
N GLU A 165 5.25 6.40 -12.80
CA GLU A 165 6.15 7.30 -13.53
C GLU A 165 6.91 8.22 -12.57
N GLN A 166 6.25 8.78 -11.57
CA GLN A 166 6.90 9.55 -10.52
C GLN A 166 7.87 8.71 -9.69
N LEU A 167 7.57 7.43 -9.41
CA LEU A 167 8.49 6.53 -8.73
C LEU A 167 9.74 6.27 -9.57
N LEU A 168 9.61 6.08 -10.89
CA LEU A 168 10.73 5.94 -11.82
C LEU A 168 11.57 7.22 -11.92
N ASN A 169 10.91 8.38 -11.99
CA ASN A 169 11.58 9.68 -11.96
C ASN A 169 12.29 9.92 -10.63
N LEU A 170 11.70 9.51 -9.51
CA LEU A 170 12.33 9.57 -8.20
C LEU A 170 13.49 8.60 -8.05
N GLN A 171 13.43 7.41 -8.63
CA GLN A 171 14.57 6.50 -8.69
C GLN A 171 15.73 7.17 -9.43
N THR A 172 15.46 7.81 -10.56
CA THR A 172 16.46 8.54 -11.35
C THR A 172 17.01 9.75 -10.60
N GLN A 173 16.15 10.51 -9.90
CA GLN A 173 16.57 11.62 -9.06
C GLN A 173 17.34 11.17 -7.82
N ASN A 174 16.98 10.04 -7.22
CA ASN A 174 17.71 9.46 -6.08
C ASN A 174 19.10 9.01 -6.50
N LEU A 175 19.25 8.38 -7.66
CA LEU A 175 20.59 8.07 -8.20
C LEU A 175 21.45 9.34 -8.34
N LYS A 176 20.85 10.43 -8.79
CA LYS A 176 21.53 11.73 -8.88
C LYS A 176 21.87 12.32 -7.49
N ILE A 177 20.92 12.28 -6.56
CA ILE A 177 21.13 12.73 -5.16
C ILE A 177 22.21 11.90 -4.48
N THR A 178 22.24 10.59 -4.68
CA THR A 178 23.26 9.68 -4.15
C THR A 178 24.64 10.02 -4.73
N GLN A 179 24.73 10.29 -6.03
CA GLN A 179 25.99 10.71 -6.65
C GLN A 179 26.45 12.08 -6.14
N GLU A 180 25.52 13.02 -5.97
CA GLU A 180 25.78 14.33 -5.37
C GLU A 180 26.18 14.21 -3.90
N ALA A 181 25.59 13.28 -3.14
CA ALA A 181 25.92 12.96 -1.76
C ALA A 181 27.34 12.41 -1.61
N GLU A 182 27.75 11.48 -2.48
CA GLU A 182 29.12 10.96 -2.51
C GLU A 182 30.14 12.06 -2.81
N ASN A 183 29.84 12.90 -3.81
CA ASN A 183 30.70 14.02 -4.18
C ASN A 183 30.78 15.08 -3.07
N LEU A 184 29.67 15.36 -2.41
CA LEU A 184 29.62 16.29 -1.29
C LEU A 184 30.31 15.73 -0.04
N THR A 185 30.19 14.44 0.23
CA THR A 185 30.91 13.78 1.34
C THR A 185 32.43 13.87 1.14
N LYS A 186 32.89 13.74 -0.11
CA LYS A 186 34.30 13.98 -0.46
C LYS A 186 34.69 15.46 -0.31
N ALA A 187 33.76 16.39 -0.48
CA ALA A 187 33.99 17.83 -0.38
C ALA A 187 33.89 18.40 1.06
N LEU A 188 33.04 17.83 1.92
CA LEU A 188 32.79 18.23 3.32
C LEU A 188 33.74 17.55 4.30
N LYS A 189 35.01 17.41 3.91
CA LYS A 189 36.03 16.71 4.70
C LYS A 189 36.23 17.39 6.06
N GLY A 190 35.90 16.70 7.15
CA GLY A 190 36.24 17.12 8.52
C GLY A 190 35.30 18.11 9.22
N ASP A 191 34.17 18.52 8.64
CA ASP A 191 33.17 19.37 9.33
C ASP A 191 31.90 18.58 9.72
N SER A 192 31.95 17.97 10.91
CA SER A 192 30.84 17.20 11.50
C SER A 192 29.53 17.99 11.65
N LYS A 193 29.60 19.32 11.81
CA LYS A 193 28.41 20.17 11.96
C LYS A 193 27.73 20.41 10.62
N MET A 194 28.52 20.64 9.56
CA MET A 194 27.97 20.74 8.20
C MET A 194 27.36 19.42 7.72
N GLN A 195 27.94 18.28 8.09
CA GLN A 195 27.40 16.95 7.76
C GLN A 195 26.03 16.71 8.43
N GLY A 196 25.89 17.07 9.71
CA GLY A 196 24.60 16.99 10.42
C GLY A 196 23.53 17.88 9.79
N ASN A 197 23.84 19.14 9.52
CA ASN A 197 22.92 20.07 8.86
C ASN A 197 22.51 19.59 7.45
N TRP A 198 23.42 18.91 6.74
CA TRP A 198 23.10 18.34 5.43
C TRP A 198 22.17 17.14 5.53
N GLY A 199 22.36 16.27 6.53
CA GLY A 199 21.43 15.17 6.83
C GLY A 199 20.01 15.66 7.11
N GLU A 200 19.87 16.74 7.90
CA GLU A 200 18.57 17.38 8.17
C GLU A 200 17.93 17.94 6.90
N LEU A 201 18.71 18.64 6.05
CA LEU A 201 18.21 19.18 4.78
C LEU A 201 17.73 18.07 3.82
N VAL A 202 18.43 16.94 3.77
CA VAL A 202 18.01 15.79 2.94
C VAL A 202 16.71 15.19 3.49
N LEU A 203 16.60 15.04 4.82
CA LEU A 203 15.36 14.57 5.45
C LEU A 203 14.17 15.47 5.14
N GLU A 204 14.33 16.79 5.27
CA GLU A 204 13.29 17.77 4.96
C GLU A 204 12.83 17.66 3.50
N ARG A 205 13.77 17.57 2.55
CA ARG A 205 13.43 17.39 1.12
C ARG A 205 12.72 16.07 0.84
N VAL A 206 13.06 15.00 1.54
CA VAL A 206 12.37 13.70 1.40
C VAL A 206 10.93 13.80 1.91
N LEU A 207 10.70 14.49 3.03
CA LEU A 207 9.36 14.74 3.56
C LEU A 207 8.53 15.61 2.62
N GLU A 208 9.07 16.70 2.10
CA GLU A 208 8.39 17.56 1.10
C GLU A 208 7.98 16.79 -0.16
N LYS A 209 8.83 15.85 -0.61
CA LYS A 209 8.58 15.03 -1.80
C LYS A 209 7.69 13.83 -1.56
N SER A 210 7.42 13.48 -0.31
CA SER A 210 6.65 12.30 0.05
C SER A 210 5.16 12.41 -0.28
N GLY A 211 4.66 13.64 -0.43
CA GLY A 211 3.23 13.93 -0.57
C GLY A 211 2.57 14.29 0.76
N LEU A 212 3.26 14.08 1.89
CA LEU A 212 2.71 14.36 3.21
C LEU A 212 2.60 15.87 3.49
N GLU A 213 1.52 16.27 4.16
CA GLU A 213 1.27 17.65 4.60
C GLU A 213 1.89 17.96 5.97
N LYS A 214 2.71 19.02 6.01
CA LYS A 214 3.32 19.53 7.23
C LYS A 214 2.26 19.99 8.23
N ASP A 215 2.51 19.74 9.51
CA ASP A 215 1.64 20.07 10.65
C ASP A 215 0.30 19.32 10.69
N ARG A 216 0.04 18.44 9.71
CA ARG A 216 -1.08 17.48 9.72
C ARG A 216 -0.58 16.04 9.80
N GLU A 217 0.25 15.65 8.84
CA GLU A 217 0.71 14.27 8.66
C GLU A 217 2.15 14.07 9.12
N TYR A 218 2.91 15.15 9.25
CA TYR A 218 4.16 15.13 9.99
C TYR A 218 4.42 16.46 10.70
N THR A 219 5.19 16.41 11.79
CA THR A 219 5.57 17.58 12.59
C THR A 219 7.09 17.58 12.79
N VAL A 220 7.71 18.72 12.53
CA VAL A 220 9.16 18.93 12.71
C VAL A 220 9.38 19.64 14.04
N GLN A 221 10.23 19.08 14.90
CA GLN A 221 10.66 19.65 16.18
C GLN A 221 9.54 20.08 17.17
N GLN A 222 9.21 19.21 18.12
CA GLN A 222 8.75 19.64 19.44
C GLN A 222 9.68 19.07 20.50
N SER A 223 10.26 19.92 21.35
CA SER A 223 11.07 19.44 22.46
C SER A 223 10.16 18.83 23.52
N PHE A 224 10.33 17.54 23.82
CA PHE A 224 9.63 16.90 24.92
C PHE A 224 10.51 16.93 26.16
N THR A 225 9.93 17.31 27.30
CA THR A 225 10.60 17.25 28.60
C THR A 225 10.05 16.02 29.30
N LEU A 226 10.92 15.05 29.57
CA LEU A 226 10.56 13.84 30.32
C LEU A 226 10.28 14.19 31.79
N ALA A 227 9.59 13.29 32.48
CA ALA A 227 9.30 13.42 33.91
C ALA A 227 10.56 13.51 34.80
N ASP A 228 11.72 13.06 34.29
CA ASP A 228 13.02 13.15 34.96
C ASP A 228 13.80 14.45 34.65
N GLY A 229 13.21 15.37 33.87
CA GLY A 229 13.82 16.64 33.46
C GLY A 229 14.77 16.54 32.26
N SER A 230 14.98 15.34 31.69
CA SER A 230 15.76 15.18 30.46
C SER A 230 14.94 15.63 29.24
N ARG A 231 15.61 16.24 28.25
CA ARG A 231 14.98 16.67 27.01
C ARG A 231 15.29 15.67 25.90
N VAL A 232 14.24 15.13 25.30
CA VAL A 232 14.35 14.30 24.10
C VAL A 232 13.73 15.07 22.94
N LEU A 233 14.53 15.29 21.90
CA LEU A 233 14.12 15.95 20.67
C LEU A 233 14.13 14.91 19.54
N PRO A 234 12.98 14.32 19.21
CA PRO A 234 12.86 13.65 17.92
C PRO A 234 12.97 14.69 16.81
N ASP A 235 13.64 14.35 15.71
CA ASP A 235 13.84 15.31 14.62
C ASP A 235 12.52 15.50 13.86
N VAL A 236 11.78 14.41 13.58
CA VAL A 236 10.46 14.43 12.93
C VAL A 236 9.52 13.37 13.50
N ILE A 237 8.24 13.72 13.65
CA ILE A 237 7.15 12.79 13.98
C ILE A 237 6.23 12.69 12.77
N ILE A 238 5.90 11.48 12.35
CA ILE A 238 4.95 11.18 11.27
C ILE A 238 3.68 10.62 11.92
N HIS A 239 2.53 11.17 11.54
CA HIS A 239 1.21 10.74 11.98
C HIS A 239 0.65 9.75 10.98
N LEU A 240 0.22 8.60 11.46
CA LEU A 240 -0.38 7.54 10.65
C LEU A 240 -1.90 7.60 10.76
N PRO A 241 -2.60 6.99 9.79
CA PRO A 241 -3.99 6.60 9.97
C PRO A 241 -4.20 5.82 11.29
N ASP A 242 -5.37 5.96 11.90
CA ASP A 242 -5.73 5.36 13.19
C ASP A 242 -5.05 5.96 14.45
N GLY A 243 -4.39 7.12 14.33
CA GLY A 243 -3.80 7.84 15.47
C GLY A 243 -2.41 7.34 15.88
N LYS A 244 -1.86 6.34 15.19
CA LYS A 244 -0.50 5.86 15.45
C LYS A 244 0.55 6.88 15.02
N LYS A 245 1.75 6.79 15.60
CA LYS A 245 2.87 7.69 15.30
C LYS A 245 4.12 6.91 14.92
N MET A 246 4.93 7.48 14.04
CA MET A 246 6.28 7.03 13.74
C MET A 246 7.25 8.17 14.02
N VAL A 247 8.42 7.84 14.57
CA VAL A 247 9.46 8.82 14.87
C VAL A 247 10.64 8.63 13.93
N VAL A 248 11.19 9.72 13.41
CA VAL A 248 12.43 9.72 12.61
C VAL A 248 13.54 10.45 13.36
N ASP A 249 14.70 9.80 13.50
CA ASP A 249 15.93 10.36 14.06
C ASP A 249 17.03 10.33 12.98
N SER A 250 17.62 11.49 12.67
CA SER A 250 18.56 11.68 11.55
C SER A 250 20.02 11.87 11.96
N LYS A 251 20.33 11.74 13.25
CA LYS A 251 21.66 12.09 13.82
C LYS A 251 22.71 10.99 13.69
N VAL A 252 22.78 10.36 12.51
CA VAL A 252 23.79 9.35 12.24
C VAL A 252 25.12 10.01 11.88
N SER A 253 26.18 9.70 12.63
CA SER A 253 27.54 10.18 12.33
C SER A 253 28.11 9.44 11.12
N LEU A 254 28.55 10.19 10.12
CA LEU A 254 29.15 9.67 8.88
C LEU A 254 30.67 9.86 8.82
N THR A 255 31.29 10.29 9.92
CA THR A 255 32.72 10.61 9.98
C THR A 255 33.60 9.39 9.68
N ASP A 256 33.21 8.20 10.14
CA ASP A 256 33.97 6.98 9.90
C ASP A 256 33.79 6.46 8.46
N TYR A 257 32.62 6.64 7.86
CA TYR A 257 32.39 6.38 6.44
C TYR A 257 33.22 7.32 5.54
N GLU A 258 33.30 8.60 5.89
CA GLU A 258 34.15 9.57 5.20
C GLU A 258 35.62 9.14 5.25
N ARG A 259 36.11 8.73 6.42
CA ARG A 259 37.48 8.20 6.58
C ARG A 259 37.69 6.94 5.73
N TYR A 260 36.72 6.04 5.70
CA TYR A 260 36.76 4.84 4.87
C TYR A 260 36.91 5.16 3.37
N ILE A 261 36.09 6.07 2.83
CA ILE A 261 36.13 6.45 1.40
C ILE A 261 37.45 7.13 1.03
N ASN A 262 38.05 7.88 1.96
CA ASN A 262 39.29 8.62 1.75
C ASN A 262 40.56 7.88 2.17
N ALA A 263 40.45 6.66 2.69
CA ALA A 263 41.58 5.88 3.18
C ALA A 263 42.30 5.12 2.07
N GLU A 264 43.60 4.93 2.26
CA GLU A 264 44.40 3.96 1.50
C GLU A 264 44.01 2.53 1.90
N ASP A 265 44.27 1.55 1.02
CA ASP A 265 43.75 0.19 1.13
C ASP A 265 44.09 -0.49 2.47
N GLU A 266 45.25 -0.18 3.07
CA GLU A 266 45.69 -0.75 4.35
C GLU A 266 44.83 -0.31 5.55
N LEU A 267 44.17 0.85 5.48
CA LEU A 267 43.37 1.41 6.58
C LEU A 267 41.85 1.30 6.34
N LYS A 268 41.42 0.92 5.13
CA LYS A 268 40.00 0.80 4.77
C LYS A 268 39.24 -0.16 5.69
N ASP A 269 39.78 -1.36 5.92
CA ASP A 269 39.10 -2.36 6.77
C ASP A 269 38.88 -1.87 8.20
N LYS A 270 39.82 -1.07 8.73
CA LYS A 270 39.69 -0.47 10.05
C LYS A 270 38.54 0.54 10.08
N PHE A 271 38.53 1.50 9.16
CA PHE A 271 37.49 2.53 9.12
C PHE A 271 36.11 1.98 8.78
N LEU A 272 36.04 0.92 7.99
CA LEU A 272 34.79 0.20 7.73
C LEU A 272 34.22 -0.42 9.01
N LYS A 273 35.06 -1.07 9.83
CA LYS A 273 34.65 -1.60 11.13
C LYS A 273 34.22 -0.48 12.09
N ASP A 274 34.93 0.65 12.10
CA ASP A 274 34.56 1.82 12.91
C ASP A 274 33.20 2.38 12.49
N HIS A 275 32.92 2.48 11.19
CA HIS A 275 31.62 2.89 10.64
C HIS A 275 30.48 1.96 11.06
N ILE A 276 30.65 0.64 10.88
CA ILE A 276 29.64 -0.35 11.31
C ILE A 276 29.38 -0.26 12.81
N ASN A 277 30.43 -0.11 13.63
CA ASN A 277 30.28 0.05 15.07
C ASN A 277 29.63 1.39 15.45
N SER A 278 29.85 2.46 14.68
CA SER A 278 29.15 3.73 14.85
C SER A 278 27.64 3.56 14.65
N LEU A 279 27.22 2.87 13.57
CA LEU A 279 25.82 2.57 13.31
C LEU A 279 25.20 1.72 14.43
N ARG A 280 25.88 0.66 14.88
CA ARG A 280 25.41 -0.17 16.00
C ARG A 280 25.21 0.63 17.28
N ARG A 281 26.18 1.48 17.63
CA ARG A 281 26.07 2.35 18.81
C ARG A 281 24.87 3.29 18.71
N HIS A 282 24.58 3.82 17.53
CA HIS A 282 23.41 4.68 17.33
C HIS A 282 22.10 3.91 17.51
N VAL A 283 22.00 2.69 16.98
CA VAL A 283 20.86 1.79 17.22
C VAL A 283 20.67 1.54 18.72
N ASP A 284 21.75 1.25 19.45
CA ASP A 284 21.69 1.03 20.90
C ASP A 284 21.24 2.29 21.66
N GLN A 285 21.73 3.46 21.26
CA GLN A 285 21.34 4.74 21.84
C GLN A 285 19.87 5.07 21.59
N LEU A 286 19.37 4.82 20.37
CA LEU A 286 17.96 5.06 20.02
C LEU A 286 17.02 4.14 20.81
N SER A 287 17.40 2.88 20.95
CA SER A 287 16.63 1.89 21.74
C SER A 287 16.53 2.33 23.21
N ALA A 288 17.60 2.92 23.75
CA ALA A 288 17.61 3.41 25.13
C ALA A 288 16.76 4.68 25.37
N LYS A 289 16.46 5.48 24.33
CA LYS A 289 15.66 6.71 24.45
C LYS A 289 14.16 6.47 24.68
N LYS A 290 13.69 5.21 24.57
CA LYS A 290 12.30 4.77 24.85
C LYS A 290 11.22 5.78 24.42
N TYR A 291 11.20 6.11 23.13
CA TYR A 291 10.17 7.01 22.57
C TYR A 291 8.74 6.48 22.82
N GLU A 292 8.58 5.17 23.02
CA GLU A 292 7.34 4.52 23.44
C GLU A 292 6.75 5.09 24.75
N ASP A 293 7.61 5.47 25.71
CA ASP A 293 7.20 5.99 27.04
C ASP A 293 6.86 7.50 27.03
N LEU A 294 7.26 8.22 25.98
CA LEU A 294 7.11 9.68 25.85
C LEU A 294 5.70 10.11 25.41
N TYR A 295 4.98 9.24 24.72
CA TYR A 295 3.66 9.53 24.17
C TYR A 295 2.61 8.74 24.95
N GLU A 296 2.25 9.24 26.13
CA GLU A 296 1.34 8.62 27.13
C GLU A 296 -0.05 8.16 26.62
N MET A 297 -0.38 8.32 25.32
CA MET A 297 -1.61 7.79 24.73
C MET A 297 -1.42 6.99 23.42
N GLU A 298 -0.29 7.09 22.73
CA GLU A 298 -0.08 6.48 21.40
C GLU A 298 1.42 6.21 21.18
N SER A 299 1.91 5.05 21.63
CA SER A 299 3.32 4.66 21.49
C SER A 299 3.69 4.42 20.01
N PRO A 300 4.83 4.91 19.52
CA PRO A 300 5.30 4.56 18.18
C PRO A 300 5.59 3.06 18.05
N ASP A 301 5.07 2.43 17.00
CA ASP A 301 5.34 1.00 16.72
C ASP A 301 6.81 0.79 16.31
N PHE A 302 7.41 1.77 15.63
CA PHE A 302 8.80 1.73 15.17
C PHE A 302 9.46 3.11 15.20
N VAL A 303 10.78 3.12 15.39
CA VAL A 303 11.63 4.29 15.23
C VAL A 303 12.44 4.15 13.94
N LEU A 304 12.37 5.14 13.06
CA LEU A 304 13.14 5.20 11.83
C LEU A 304 14.49 5.87 12.09
N MET A 305 15.58 5.11 11.92
CA MET A 305 16.94 5.64 11.96
C MET A 305 17.35 6.05 10.54
N PHE A 306 17.48 7.35 10.29
CA PHE A 306 17.75 7.87 8.96
C PHE A 306 19.26 8.02 8.68
N VAL A 307 19.74 7.33 7.65
CA VAL A 307 21.11 7.41 7.14
C VAL A 307 21.10 8.21 5.83
N PRO A 308 21.62 9.44 5.79
CA PRO A 308 21.43 10.33 4.63
C PRO A 308 22.27 9.95 3.40
N ILE A 309 23.27 9.06 3.55
CA ILE A 309 24.11 8.56 2.46
C ILE A 309 23.82 7.08 2.26
N GLU A 310 23.15 6.77 1.15
CA GLU A 310 22.75 5.40 0.81
C GLU A 310 23.94 4.41 0.65
N PRO A 311 25.04 4.77 -0.03
CA PRO A 311 26.24 3.93 -0.09
C PRO A 311 26.87 3.61 1.27
N ALA A 312 26.78 4.54 2.23
CA ALA A 312 27.29 4.34 3.59
C ALA A 312 26.50 3.24 4.32
N PHE A 313 25.19 3.16 4.07
CA PHE A 313 24.38 2.08 4.60
C PHE A 313 24.61 0.75 3.86
N ALA A 314 24.65 0.80 2.52
CA ALA A 314 24.83 -0.39 1.68
C ALA A 314 26.12 -1.15 2.02
N ILE A 315 27.22 -0.42 2.22
CA ILE A 315 28.50 -1.06 2.55
C ILE A 315 28.51 -1.66 3.96
N ALA A 316 27.79 -1.06 4.91
CA ALA A 316 27.68 -1.58 6.26
C ALA A 316 26.89 -2.89 6.29
N ILE A 317 25.76 -2.96 5.60
CA ILE A 317 24.96 -4.20 5.51
C ILE A 317 25.73 -5.31 4.80
N ASN A 318 26.35 -5.02 3.65
CA ASN A 318 27.09 -6.04 2.89
C ASN A 318 28.22 -6.72 3.69
N ASN A 319 28.76 -6.02 4.70
CA ASN A 319 29.82 -6.54 5.56
C ASN A 319 29.31 -7.08 6.91
N ASP A 320 28.14 -6.63 7.37
CA ASP A 320 27.47 -7.15 8.56
C ASP A 320 25.95 -7.20 8.37
N ASN A 321 25.48 -8.33 7.86
CA ASN A 321 24.04 -8.61 7.71
C ASN A 321 23.30 -8.67 9.07
N SER A 322 24.01 -8.82 10.20
CA SER A 322 23.37 -8.87 11.52
C SER A 322 22.91 -7.50 12.03
N LEU A 323 23.45 -6.41 11.47
CA LEU A 323 23.13 -5.04 11.86
C LEU A 323 21.63 -4.75 11.70
N TYR A 324 21.06 -5.13 10.56
CA TYR A 324 19.64 -4.88 10.26
C TYR A 324 18.72 -5.66 11.21
N ASN A 325 18.97 -6.97 11.37
CA ASN A 325 18.15 -7.82 12.22
C ASN A 325 18.18 -7.37 13.68
N LYS A 326 19.36 -7.01 14.20
CA LYS A 326 19.51 -6.49 15.58
C LYS A 326 18.83 -5.14 15.79
N ALA A 327 18.82 -4.26 14.78
CA ALA A 327 18.06 -3.02 14.85
C ALA A 327 16.57 -3.31 14.87
N PHE A 328 16.11 -4.22 14.00
CA PHE A 328 14.71 -4.59 13.90
C PHE A 328 14.17 -5.24 15.19
N GLU A 329 14.94 -6.13 15.83
CA GLU A 329 14.62 -6.72 17.15
C GLU A 329 14.45 -5.67 18.27
N LYS A 330 14.99 -4.45 18.06
CA LYS A 330 14.88 -3.32 18.99
C LYS A 330 13.85 -2.29 18.53
N ASN A 331 12.93 -2.66 17.63
CA ASN A 331 11.92 -1.78 17.02
C ASN A 331 12.52 -0.58 16.25
N ILE A 332 13.75 -0.72 15.72
CA ILE A 332 14.43 0.31 14.95
C ILE A 332 14.58 -0.15 13.50
N VAL A 333 14.06 0.65 12.58
CA VAL A 333 14.20 0.41 11.15
C VAL A 333 15.19 1.42 10.58
N ILE A 334 16.29 0.92 10.02
CA ILE A 334 17.28 1.78 9.36
C ILE A 334 16.77 2.11 7.96
N VAL A 335 16.69 3.39 7.65
CA VAL A 335 16.19 3.91 6.37
C VAL A 335 17.19 4.88 5.73
N THR A 336 17.24 4.86 4.42
CA THR A 336 17.97 5.78 3.52
C THR A 336 16.99 6.75 2.86
N PRO A 337 17.42 7.80 2.14
CA PRO A 337 16.50 8.70 1.43
C PRO A 337 15.49 7.96 0.54
N SER A 338 15.95 6.96 -0.21
CA SER A 338 15.11 6.16 -1.11
C SER A 338 14.06 5.33 -0.35
N THR A 339 14.48 4.63 0.71
CA THR A 339 13.59 3.75 1.47
C THR A 339 12.65 4.55 2.37
N LEU A 340 13.10 5.66 2.97
CA LEU A 340 12.25 6.58 3.69
C LEU A 340 11.17 7.16 2.77
N LEU A 341 11.53 7.64 1.57
CA LEU A 341 10.56 8.15 0.62
C LEU A 341 9.50 7.11 0.23
N ALA A 342 9.93 5.86 0.02
CA ALA A 342 9.01 4.76 -0.25
C ALA A 342 8.05 4.53 0.93
N THR A 343 8.57 4.46 2.16
CA THR A 343 7.76 4.33 3.38
C THR A 343 6.76 5.47 3.52
N LEU A 344 7.20 6.72 3.34
CA LEU A 344 6.31 7.88 3.45
C LEU A 344 5.24 7.90 2.35
N ARG A 345 5.55 7.48 1.12
CA ARG A 345 4.54 7.33 0.06
C ARG A 345 3.54 6.23 0.34
N THR A 346 3.97 5.15 0.96
CA THR A 346 3.03 4.12 1.44
C THR A 346 2.09 4.71 2.48
N ILE A 347 2.61 5.52 3.42
CA ILE A 347 1.80 6.22 4.43
C ILE A 347 0.82 7.21 3.79
N ASP A 348 1.24 8.02 2.81
CA ASP A 348 0.36 8.91 2.04
C ASP A 348 -0.76 8.13 1.34
N SER A 349 -0.44 6.99 0.71
CA SER A 349 -1.45 6.12 0.10
C SER A 349 -2.44 5.56 1.13
N MET A 350 -2.00 5.31 2.37
CA MET A 350 -2.89 4.88 3.46
C MET A 350 -3.82 6.01 3.89
N TRP A 351 -3.32 7.24 4.04
CA TRP A 351 -4.14 8.42 4.32
C TRP A 351 -5.19 8.67 3.24
N ASN A 352 -4.81 8.55 1.97
CA ASN A 352 -5.74 8.66 0.86
C ASN A 352 -6.83 7.59 0.90
N ASN A 353 -6.49 6.35 1.28
CA ASN A 353 -7.46 5.27 1.45
C ASN A 353 -8.42 5.56 2.62
N GLU A 354 -7.92 5.97 3.79
CA GLU A 354 -8.75 6.31 4.95
C GLU A 354 -9.73 7.45 4.62
N LYS A 355 -9.25 8.49 3.94
CA LYS A 355 -10.09 9.61 3.47
C LYS A 355 -11.19 9.13 2.52
N GLN A 356 -10.88 8.22 1.59
CA GLN A 356 -11.88 7.63 0.71
C GLN A 356 -12.92 6.81 1.48
N GLN A 357 -12.51 5.99 2.45
CA GLN A 357 -13.43 5.22 3.29
C GLN A 357 -14.38 6.14 4.08
N ARG A 358 -13.84 7.17 4.73
CA ARG A 358 -14.65 8.17 5.46
C ARG A 358 -15.66 8.86 4.55
N ASN A 359 -15.24 9.25 3.34
CA ASN A 359 -16.13 9.86 2.35
C ASN A 359 -17.21 8.87 1.88
N ALA A 360 -16.88 7.60 1.66
CA ALA A 360 -17.85 6.59 1.26
C ALA A 360 -18.92 6.36 2.34
N ILE A 361 -18.53 6.33 3.62
CA ILE A 361 -19.47 6.23 4.75
C ILE A 361 -20.40 7.45 4.79
N GLU A 362 -19.88 8.67 4.65
CA GLU A 362 -20.70 9.87 4.59
C GLU A 362 -21.65 9.86 3.37
N ILE A 363 -21.18 9.43 2.20
CA ILE A 363 -22.02 9.28 1.01
C ILE A 363 -23.14 8.28 1.25
N ALA A 364 -22.85 7.11 1.83
CA ALA A 364 -23.85 6.10 2.16
C ALA A 364 -24.89 6.64 3.14
N ARG A 365 -24.46 7.39 4.17
CA ARG A 365 -25.35 8.04 5.14
C ARG A 365 -26.27 9.07 4.46
N GLN A 366 -25.73 9.91 3.59
CA GLN A 366 -26.50 10.90 2.83
C GLN A 366 -27.46 10.24 1.84
N ALA A 367 -27.04 9.16 1.18
CA ALA A 367 -27.87 8.39 0.27
C ALA A 367 -29.05 7.72 1.01
N GLY A 368 -28.81 7.15 2.19
CA GLY A 368 -29.87 6.62 3.06
C GLY A 368 -30.89 7.70 3.45
N ALA A 369 -30.42 8.86 3.94
CA ALA A 369 -31.30 9.97 4.29
C ALA A 369 -32.10 10.51 3.09
N LEU A 370 -31.52 10.47 1.89
CA LEU A 370 -32.22 10.84 0.65
C LEU A 370 -33.30 9.82 0.28
N TYR A 371 -33.01 8.53 0.44
CA TYR A 371 -33.98 7.45 0.22
C TYR A 371 -35.20 7.59 1.14
N ASP A 372 -34.98 7.84 2.43
CA ASP A 372 -36.07 8.02 3.41
C ASP A 372 -36.97 9.22 3.03
N LYS A 373 -36.36 10.34 2.61
CA LYS A 373 -37.12 11.50 2.12
C LYS A 373 -37.91 11.20 0.86
N PHE A 374 -37.34 10.41 -0.05
CA PHE A 374 -38.01 10.01 -1.28
C PHE A 374 -39.21 9.09 -0.99
N GLU A 375 -39.06 8.11 -0.10
CA GLU A 375 -40.16 7.25 0.35
C GLU A 375 -41.31 8.07 0.94
N GLY A 376 -40.99 9.00 1.85
CA GLY A 376 -41.98 9.91 2.43
C GLY A 376 -42.72 10.74 1.38
N PHE A 377 -41.99 11.26 0.39
CA PHE A 377 -42.58 12.01 -0.72
C PHE A 377 -43.51 11.14 -1.59
N VAL A 378 -43.12 9.90 -1.89
CA VAL A 378 -43.97 8.94 -2.63
C VAL A 378 -45.24 8.60 -1.84
N SER A 379 -45.12 8.41 -0.53
CA SER A 379 -46.26 8.18 0.38
C SER A 379 -47.24 9.35 0.34
N ASP A 380 -46.73 10.58 0.41
CA ASP A 380 -47.56 11.79 0.37
C ASP A 380 -48.24 11.98 -0.99
N LEU A 381 -47.54 11.75 -2.11
CA LEU A 381 -48.15 11.77 -3.44
C LEU A 381 -49.23 10.68 -3.61
N THR A 382 -49.02 9.50 -3.03
CA THR A 382 -50.03 8.42 -3.03
C THR A 382 -51.29 8.83 -2.27
N LYS A 383 -51.14 9.48 -1.11
CA LYS A 383 -52.28 10.04 -0.35
C LYS A 383 -53.00 11.13 -1.14
N VAL A 384 -52.26 12.01 -1.82
CA VAL A 384 -52.86 13.06 -2.67
C VAL A 384 -53.66 12.44 -3.81
N GLY A 385 -53.12 11.43 -4.49
CA GLY A 385 -53.85 10.69 -5.53
C GLY A 385 -55.18 10.13 -5.02
N LYS A 386 -55.16 9.49 -3.84
CA LYS A 386 -56.38 8.97 -3.20
C LYS A 386 -57.41 10.08 -2.91
N LYS A 387 -56.96 11.21 -2.35
CA LYS A 387 -57.86 12.35 -2.08
C LYS A 387 -58.44 12.95 -3.37
N MET A 388 -57.71 12.93 -4.48
CA MET A 388 -58.24 13.37 -5.77
C MET A 388 -59.32 12.43 -6.30
N ASP A 389 -59.15 11.13 -6.12
CA ASP A 389 -60.18 10.15 -6.46
C ASP A 389 -61.43 10.32 -5.59
N ASP A 390 -61.26 10.50 -4.28
CA ASP A 390 -62.36 10.80 -3.35
C ASP A 390 -63.11 12.09 -3.77
N ALA A 391 -62.37 13.17 -4.06
CA ALA A 391 -62.95 14.43 -4.52
C ALA A 391 -63.70 14.29 -5.85
N LYS A 392 -63.18 13.44 -6.76
CA LYS A 392 -63.85 13.13 -8.03
C LYS A 392 -65.14 12.35 -7.81
N ASP A 393 -65.19 11.44 -6.84
CA ASP A 393 -66.40 10.69 -6.51
C ASP A 393 -67.43 11.55 -5.78
N GLU A 394 -67.02 12.43 -4.87
CA GLU A 394 -67.90 13.45 -4.27
C GLU A 394 -68.48 14.38 -5.34
N TYR A 395 -67.66 14.83 -6.29
CA TYR A 395 -68.10 15.65 -7.42
C TYR A 395 -69.13 14.91 -8.29
N LYS A 396 -68.88 13.64 -8.65
CA LYS A 396 -69.86 12.80 -9.36
C LYS A 396 -71.15 12.67 -8.55
N GLY A 397 -71.06 12.44 -7.24
CA GLY A 397 -72.22 12.37 -6.34
C GLY A 397 -73.04 13.66 -6.33
N ALA A 398 -72.39 14.82 -6.30
CA ALA A 398 -73.04 16.12 -6.40
C ALA A 398 -73.69 16.33 -7.77
N MET A 399 -73.01 15.96 -8.86
CA MET A 399 -73.56 16.07 -10.22
C MET A 399 -74.75 15.12 -10.45
N ASN A 400 -74.73 13.92 -9.87
CA ASN A 400 -75.88 13.01 -9.84
C ASN A 400 -77.08 13.64 -9.15
N LYS A 401 -76.91 14.26 -7.98
CA LYS A 401 -78.03 14.94 -7.29
C LYS A 401 -78.54 16.17 -8.07
N LEU A 402 -77.63 16.88 -8.76
CA LEU A 402 -77.96 18.13 -9.45
C LEU A 402 -78.61 17.89 -10.82
N VAL A 403 -78.03 17.03 -11.66
CA VAL A 403 -78.33 16.91 -13.10
C VAL A 403 -78.50 15.45 -13.55
N GLU A 404 -77.67 14.51 -13.10
CA GLU A 404 -77.53 13.20 -13.78
C GLU A 404 -78.39 12.07 -13.19
N GLY A 405 -78.83 12.18 -11.94
CA GLY A 405 -79.59 11.15 -11.22
C GLY A 405 -81.11 11.23 -11.44
N ARG A 406 -81.79 10.11 -11.16
CA ARG A 406 -83.26 10.00 -11.24
C ARG A 406 -83.92 10.95 -10.24
N GLY A 407 -84.80 11.83 -10.72
CA GLY A 407 -85.43 12.86 -9.89
C GLY A 407 -84.47 13.95 -9.42
N ASN A 408 -83.43 14.26 -10.19
CA ASN A 408 -82.46 15.31 -9.87
C ASN A 408 -83.11 16.67 -9.55
N ILE A 409 -82.34 17.52 -8.88
CA ILE A 409 -82.80 18.82 -8.38
C ILE A 409 -83.25 19.73 -9.54
N VAL A 410 -82.56 19.71 -10.69
CA VAL A 410 -82.90 20.54 -11.85
C VAL A 410 -84.27 20.14 -12.42
N THR A 411 -84.56 18.85 -12.60
CA THR A 411 -85.87 18.40 -13.11
C THR A 411 -86.98 18.63 -12.08
N SER A 412 -86.70 18.45 -10.78
CA SER A 412 -87.66 18.69 -9.69
C SER A 412 -88.07 20.17 -9.55
N ILE A 413 -87.09 21.08 -9.59
CA ILE A 413 -87.34 22.53 -9.55
C ILE A 413 -88.08 23.00 -10.81
N GLU A 414 -87.74 22.45 -11.99
CA GLU A 414 -88.44 22.79 -13.23
C GLU A 414 -89.90 22.29 -13.23
N LYS A 415 -90.16 21.08 -12.68
CA LYS A 415 -91.53 20.58 -12.45
C LYS A 415 -92.32 21.51 -11.53
N LEU A 416 -91.72 21.98 -10.43
CA LEU A 416 -92.35 22.95 -9.50
C LEU A 416 -92.69 24.28 -10.19
N LYS A 417 -91.81 24.78 -11.06
CA LYS A 417 -92.06 25.97 -11.87
C LYS A 417 -93.23 25.76 -12.85
N LYS A 418 -93.30 24.60 -13.51
CA LYS A 418 -94.43 24.23 -14.39
C LYS A 418 -95.76 24.11 -13.63
N MET A 419 -95.72 23.73 -12.35
CA MET A 419 -96.89 23.65 -11.48
C MET A 419 -97.33 24.99 -10.86
N GLY A 420 -96.71 26.12 -11.27
CA GLY A 420 -97.19 27.47 -10.91
C GLY A 420 -96.35 28.23 -9.88
N ALA A 421 -95.17 27.74 -9.51
CA ALA A 421 -94.25 28.49 -8.64
C ALA A 421 -93.70 29.75 -9.36
N LYS A 422 -93.86 30.93 -8.74
CA LYS A 422 -93.40 32.21 -9.31
C LYS A 422 -91.86 32.33 -9.21
N ALA A 423 -91.14 32.08 -10.30
CA ALA A 423 -89.69 32.27 -10.41
C ALA A 423 -89.33 33.36 -11.44
N LYS A 424 -88.47 34.32 -11.06
CA LYS A 424 -88.05 35.45 -11.92
C LYS A 424 -86.88 35.14 -12.87
N LYS A 425 -86.12 34.06 -12.64
CA LYS A 425 -84.96 33.64 -13.47
C LYS A 425 -85.11 32.15 -13.85
N SER A 426 -84.61 31.76 -15.02
CA SER A 426 -84.59 30.37 -15.50
C SER A 426 -83.21 29.73 -15.37
N ILE A 427 -83.20 28.41 -15.20
CA ILE A 427 -81.97 27.60 -15.31
C ILE A 427 -81.51 27.64 -16.78
N PRO A 428 -80.20 27.69 -17.07
CA PRO A 428 -79.69 27.66 -18.44
C PRO A 428 -80.14 26.41 -19.23
N GLU A 429 -80.58 26.60 -20.47
CA GLU A 429 -81.07 25.54 -21.37
C GLU A 429 -80.14 24.32 -21.52
N PRO A 430 -78.80 24.48 -21.63
CA PRO A 430 -77.89 23.33 -21.79
C PRO A 430 -77.90 22.38 -20.58
N ILE A 431 -78.09 22.91 -19.37
CA ILE A 431 -78.12 22.13 -18.14
C ILE A 431 -79.48 21.42 -18.00
N LEU A 432 -80.55 22.10 -18.41
CA LEU A 432 -81.90 21.55 -18.44
C LEU A 432 -82.05 20.37 -19.40
N LYS A 433 -81.52 20.48 -20.63
CA LYS A 433 -81.54 19.37 -21.60
C LYS A 433 -80.77 18.17 -21.08
N ARG A 434 -79.54 18.39 -20.60
CA ARG A 434 -78.71 17.33 -20.01
C ARG A 434 -79.40 16.63 -18.83
N ALA A 435 -80.10 17.38 -17.99
CA ALA A 435 -80.82 16.82 -16.84
C ALA A 435 -82.03 15.97 -17.26
N GLN A 436 -82.77 16.39 -18.30
CA GLN A 436 -83.94 15.68 -18.80
C GLN A 436 -83.56 14.41 -19.55
N ASP A 437 -82.54 14.48 -20.41
CA ASP A 437 -82.03 13.33 -21.16
C ASP A 437 -81.50 12.24 -20.20
N SER A 438 -80.84 12.64 -19.12
CA SER A 438 -80.33 11.71 -18.10
C SER A 438 -81.45 11.06 -17.26
N ASP A 439 -82.50 11.80 -16.91
CA ASP A 439 -83.66 11.29 -16.16
C ASP A 439 -84.46 10.26 -16.99
N LEU A 440 -84.63 10.52 -18.29
CA LEU A 440 -85.27 9.60 -19.24
C LEU A 440 -84.49 8.29 -19.39
N LEU A 441 -83.17 8.38 -19.55
CA LEU A 441 -82.29 7.21 -19.64
C LEU A 441 -82.26 6.39 -18.34
N ALA A 442 -82.44 7.03 -17.18
CA ALA A 442 -82.54 6.36 -15.89
C ALA A 442 -83.89 5.62 -15.71
N ASP A 443 -84.98 6.16 -16.25
CA ASP A 443 -86.30 5.51 -16.28
C ASP A 443 -86.31 4.28 -17.22
N GLU A 444 -85.66 4.35 -18.38
CA GLU A 444 -85.53 3.21 -19.31
C GLU A 444 -84.73 2.04 -18.72
N LYS A 445 -83.66 2.33 -17.97
CA LYS A 445 -82.86 1.30 -17.29
C LYS A 445 -83.59 0.69 -16.09
N GLY A 446 -84.34 1.49 -15.33
CA GLY A 446 -85.14 1.00 -14.20
C GLY A 446 -86.31 0.10 -14.62
N ALA A 447 -86.87 0.32 -15.82
CA ALA A 447 -87.93 -0.53 -16.38
C ALA A 447 -87.42 -1.87 -16.95
N ALA A 448 -86.12 -1.99 -17.25
CA ALA A 448 -85.51 -3.22 -17.77
C ALA A 448 -85.09 -4.23 -16.68
N GLU A 449 -85.01 -3.81 -15.41
CA GLU A 449 -84.58 -4.64 -14.27
C GLU A 449 -85.73 -5.19 -13.40
N GLU A 450 -87.01 -5.02 -13.78
CA GLU A 450 -88.11 -5.66 -13.03
C GLU A 450 -88.08 -7.19 -13.20
N PRO A 451 -88.03 -7.99 -12.10
CA PRO A 451 -88.07 -9.44 -12.20
C PRO A 451 -89.47 -9.83 -12.67
N ARG A 452 -89.55 -10.49 -13.84
CA ARG A 452 -90.80 -11.10 -14.31
C ARG A 452 -91.31 -12.06 -13.22
N LEU A 453 -92.38 -11.67 -12.52
CA LEU A 453 -93.14 -12.58 -11.67
C LEU A 453 -93.70 -13.69 -12.56
N ASN A 454 -93.16 -14.90 -12.41
CA ASN A 454 -93.76 -16.10 -12.97
C ASN A 454 -95.01 -16.46 -12.13
N LEU A 455 -96.17 -16.41 -12.78
CA LEU A 455 -97.37 -17.17 -12.42
C LEU A 455 -97.74 -18.06 -13.60
#